data_AF-A0A975EKM3-F1
#
_entry.id   AF-A0A975EKM3-F1
#
_cell.length_a   1.000
_cell.length_b   1.000
_cell.length_c   1.000
_cell.angle_alpha   90.00
_cell.angle_beta   90.00
_cell.angle_gamma   90.00
#
_symmetry.space_group_name_H-M   'P 1'
#
loop_
_entity.id
_entity.type
_entity.pdbx_description
1 polymer ?
#
loop_
_entity_poly.entity_id
_entity_poly.type
_entity_poly.pdbx_seq_one_letter_code
_entity_poly.pdbx_strand_id
1 'polypeptide(L)'
;MKLTNTQNMKASKSGMTLLELTVVILVLLSLISILFIGARAWKRGSDRAASILTIRNSQQAVRSFSNMNGYNPGQSPTGGVAALVFGPGLFIENNPTTPAPGQSAHPAGGNNAYDYGAGGADQIPNIGVLYIVATGDDALDMNPKAGTFGDW
;
A
#
# COMPACT_ATOMS: atom_id res chain seq x y z
N MET A 1 -8.57 72.46 49.70
CA MET A 1 -7.72 71.98 48.58
C MET A 1 -7.65 70.47 48.65
N LYS A 2 -8.31 69.74 47.73
CA LYS A 2 -8.03 68.32 47.49
C LYS A 2 -8.60 67.93 46.12
N LEU A 3 -7.73 67.68 45.16
CA LEU A 3 -8.06 67.13 43.85
C LEU A 3 -7.76 65.63 43.92
N THR A 4 -8.81 64.81 44.00
CA THR A 4 -8.67 63.35 43.94
C THR A 4 -8.57 62.95 42.47
N ASN A 5 -7.34 62.65 42.02
CA ASN A 5 -7.08 62.13 40.69
C ASN A 5 -7.31 60.61 40.69
N THR A 6 -8.54 60.18 40.37
CA THR A 6 -8.83 58.75 40.16
C THR A 6 -8.31 58.37 38.77
N GLN A 7 -7.10 57.82 38.73
CA GLN A 7 -6.61 57.19 37.50
C GLN A 7 -7.36 55.87 37.29
N ASN A 8 -8.40 55.92 36.45
CA ASN A 8 -9.00 54.73 35.86
C ASN A 8 -7.95 54.04 35.01
N MET A 9 -7.26 53.04 35.57
CA MET A 9 -6.44 52.10 34.81
C MET A 9 -7.39 51.30 33.91
N LYS A 10 -7.61 51.79 32.68
CA LYS A 10 -8.21 50.98 31.62
C LYS A 10 -7.29 49.78 31.44
N ALA A 11 -7.68 48.64 32.00
CA ALA A 11 -7.10 47.35 31.64
C ALA A 11 -7.25 47.21 30.13
N SER A 12 -6.15 47.37 29.39
CA SER A 12 -6.12 47.11 27.96
C SER A 12 -6.41 45.62 27.80
N LYS A 13 -7.66 45.28 27.43
CA LYS A 13 -7.97 43.94 26.96
C LYS A 13 -7.11 43.72 25.72
N SER A 14 -6.04 42.94 25.86
CA SER A 14 -5.20 42.51 24.76
C SER A 14 -6.06 41.66 23.83
N GLY A 15 -6.57 42.27 22.76
CA GLY A 15 -7.20 41.55 21.66
C GLY A 15 -6.09 41.02 20.74
N MET A 16 -6.17 39.75 20.36
CA MET A 16 -5.27 39.17 19.37
C MET A 16 -5.34 40.02 18.09
N THR A 17 -4.20 40.50 17.62
CA THR A 17 -4.17 41.42 16.48
C THR A 17 -4.53 40.67 15.20
N LEU A 18 -5.19 41.36 14.25
CA LEU A 18 -5.55 40.76 12.96
C LEU A 18 -4.30 40.23 12.23
N LEU A 19 -3.16 40.90 12.39
CA LEU A 19 -1.88 40.45 11.84
C LEU A 19 -1.37 39.16 12.46
N GLU A 20 -1.47 38.97 13.78
CA GLU A 20 -1.08 37.71 14.42
C GLU A 20 -1.93 36.56 13.89
N LEU A 21 -3.24 36.77 13.75
CA LEU A 21 -4.14 35.75 13.25
C LEU A 21 -3.89 35.40 11.78
N THR A 22 -3.62 36.40 10.92
CA THR A 22 -3.31 36.13 9.50
C THR A 22 -1.96 35.45 9.31
N VAL A 23 -0.93 35.87 10.05
CA VAL A 23 0.40 35.22 10.01
C VAL A 23 0.29 33.77 10.47
N VAL A 24 -0.42 33.50 11.56
CA VAL A 24 -0.64 32.13 12.06
C VAL A 24 -1.35 31.27 11.02
N ILE A 25 -2.42 31.76 10.41
CA ILE A 25 -3.15 31.01 9.38
C ILE A 25 -2.25 30.72 8.17
N LEU A 26 -1.48 31.71 7.68
CA LEU A 26 -0.58 31.52 6.54
C LEU A 26 0.48 30.44 6.84
N VAL A 27 1.06 30.46 8.04
CA VAL A 27 2.02 29.44 8.47
C VAL A 27 1.35 28.06 8.52
N LEU A 28 0.18 27.95 9.17
CA LEU A 28 -0.52 26.67 9.28
C LEU A 28 -0.87 26.08 7.92
N LEU A 29 -1.40 26.89 6.99
CA LEU A 29 -1.72 26.44 5.64
C LEU A 29 -0.47 25.99 4.86
N SER A 30 0.65 26.68 5.02
CA SER A 30 1.92 26.27 4.38
C SER A 30 2.42 24.92 4.91
N LEU A 31 2.37 24.71 6.23
CA LEU A 31 2.83 23.47 6.86
C LEU A 31 1.93 22.28 6.51
N ILE A 32 0.62 22.49 6.51
CA ILE A 32 -0.35 21.46 6.11
C ILE A 32 -0.16 21.07 4.64
N SER A 33 0.15 22.02 3.77
CA SER A 33 0.39 21.74 2.34
C SER A 33 1.60 20.81 2.12
N ILE A 34 2.72 21.09 2.81
CA ILE A 34 3.92 20.24 2.73
C ILE A 34 3.64 18.85 3.32
N LEU A 35 2.87 18.78 4.40
CA LEU A 35 2.45 17.51 5.01
C LEU A 35 1.69 16.63 4.03
N PHE A 36 0.73 17.17 3.28
CA PHE A 36 -0.06 16.38 2.33
C PHE A 36 0.78 15.81 1.18
N ILE A 37 1.76 16.57 0.69
CA ILE A 37 2.70 16.09 -0.35
C ILE A 37 3.53 14.92 0.20
N GLY A 38 4.09 15.08 1.40
CA GLY A 38 4.86 14.03 2.06
C GLY A 38 4.04 12.78 2.34
N ALA A 39 2.82 12.95 2.88
CA ALA A 39 1.91 11.84 3.18
C ALA A 39 1.51 11.06 1.92
N ARG A 40 1.25 11.75 0.80
CA ARG A 40 0.91 11.11 -0.47
C ARG A 40 2.07 10.31 -1.05
N ALA A 41 3.28 10.85 -1.01
CA ALA A 41 4.48 10.14 -1.45
C ALA A 41 4.76 8.92 -0.58
N TRP A 42 4.62 9.06 0.74
CA TRP A 42 4.74 7.95 1.69
C TRP A 42 3.69 6.86 1.45
N LYS A 43 2.42 7.22 1.24
CA LYS A 43 1.34 6.28 0.92
C LYS A 43 1.66 5.47 -0.34
N ARG A 44 2.10 6.13 -1.43
CA ARG A 44 2.49 5.45 -2.68
C ARG A 44 3.66 4.47 -2.45
N GLY A 45 4.65 4.85 -1.64
CA GLY A 45 5.77 3.98 -1.28
C GLY A 45 5.35 2.75 -0.46
N SER A 46 4.47 2.95 0.53
CA SER A 46 3.93 1.87 1.37
C SER A 46 3.07 0.90 0.56
N ASP A 47 2.23 1.40 -0.37
CA ASP A 47 1.38 0.56 -1.22
C ASP A 47 2.22 -0.31 -2.16
N ARG A 48 3.29 0.25 -2.72
CA ARG A 48 4.26 -0.49 -3.52
C ARG A 48 4.93 -1.60 -2.72
N ALA A 49 5.40 -1.29 -1.50
CA ALA A 49 6.04 -2.28 -0.64
C ALA A 49 5.06 -3.42 -0.29
N ALA A 50 3.82 -3.09 0.06
CA ALA A 50 2.78 -4.07 0.33
C ALA A 50 2.47 -4.96 -0.89
N SER A 51 2.44 -4.38 -2.09
CA SER A 51 2.23 -5.13 -3.33
C SER A 51 3.35 -6.11 -3.61
N ILE A 52 4.59 -5.65 -3.56
CA ILE A 52 5.78 -6.50 -3.78
C ILE A 52 5.85 -7.64 -2.74
N LEU A 53 5.51 -7.38 -1.48
CA LEU A 53 5.49 -8.41 -0.44
C LEU A 53 4.40 -9.45 -0.72
N THR A 54 3.22 -9.03 -1.17
CA THR A 54 2.14 -9.95 -1.55
C THR A 54 2.59 -10.86 -2.69
N ILE A 55 3.17 -10.28 -3.74
CA ILE A 55 3.70 -11.02 -4.89
C ILE A 55 4.78 -12.02 -4.45
N ARG A 56 5.74 -11.57 -3.63
CA ARG A 56 6.82 -12.43 -3.10
C ARG A 56 6.27 -13.58 -2.27
N ASN A 57 5.35 -13.31 -1.35
CA ASN A 57 4.80 -14.33 -0.47
C ASN A 57 4.04 -15.40 -1.27
N SER A 58 3.24 -14.98 -2.26
CA SER A 58 2.57 -15.90 -3.18
C SER A 58 3.56 -16.76 -3.98
N GLN A 59 4.63 -16.16 -4.49
CA GLN A 59 5.69 -16.89 -5.19
C GLN A 59 6.36 -17.94 -4.29
N GLN A 60 6.72 -17.55 -3.07
CA GLN A 60 7.34 -18.45 -2.09
C GLN A 60 6.39 -19.58 -1.67
N ALA A 61 5.10 -19.30 -1.50
CA ALA A 61 4.09 -20.29 -1.19
C ALA A 61 3.98 -21.35 -2.31
N VAL A 62 3.91 -20.93 -3.58
CA VAL A 62 3.89 -21.85 -4.72
C VAL A 62 5.17 -22.68 -4.80
N ARG A 63 6.34 -22.08 -4.55
CA ARG A 63 7.62 -22.81 -4.53
C ARG A 63 7.69 -23.81 -3.37
N SER A 64 7.21 -23.44 -2.20
CA SER A 64 7.12 -24.36 -1.06
C SER A 64 6.21 -25.54 -1.38
N PHE A 65 5.04 -25.28 -1.96
CA PHE A 65 4.13 -26.33 -2.44
C PHE A 65 4.80 -27.24 -3.47
N SER A 66 5.49 -26.67 -4.47
CA SER A 66 6.23 -27.40 -5.50
C SER A 66 7.26 -28.33 -4.89
N ASN A 67 8.07 -27.83 -3.94
CA ASN A 67 9.13 -28.60 -3.28
C ASN A 67 8.57 -29.72 -2.39
N MET A 68 7.48 -29.47 -1.67
CA MET A 68 6.86 -30.47 -0.80
C MET A 68 6.20 -31.62 -1.57
N ASN A 69 5.69 -31.34 -2.76
CA ASN A 69 4.95 -32.30 -3.59
C ASN A 69 5.74 -32.86 -4.77
N GLY A 70 7.02 -32.47 -4.91
CA GLY A 70 7.91 -32.97 -5.96
C GLY A 70 7.54 -32.50 -7.38
N TYR A 71 6.92 -31.33 -7.50
CA TYR A 71 6.63 -30.74 -8.80
C TYR A 71 7.82 -29.92 -9.32
N ASN A 72 7.97 -29.91 -10.63
CA ASN A 72 8.93 -29.07 -11.35
C ASN A 72 8.27 -27.78 -11.87
N PRO A 73 9.05 -26.71 -12.10
CA PRO A 73 8.57 -25.50 -12.76
C PRO A 73 7.90 -25.82 -14.11
N GLY A 74 6.80 -25.13 -14.41
CA GLY A 74 6.00 -25.32 -15.63
C GLY A 74 4.98 -26.45 -15.56
N GLN A 75 5.01 -27.31 -14.54
CA GLN A 75 4.01 -28.35 -14.36
C GLN A 75 2.69 -27.81 -13.83
N SER A 76 1.60 -28.51 -14.18
CA SER A 76 0.24 -28.22 -13.72
C SER A 76 -0.23 -29.34 -12.79
N PRO A 77 -0.23 -29.13 -11.47
CA PRO A 77 -0.82 -30.06 -10.51
C PRO A 77 -2.30 -30.33 -10.80
N THR A 78 -2.75 -31.56 -10.54
CA THR A 78 -4.17 -31.90 -10.62
C THR A 78 -4.96 -31.12 -9.56
N GLY A 79 -5.91 -30.28 -10.00
CA GLY A 79 -6.67 -29.38 -9.14
C GLY A 79 -6.24 -27.91 -9.22
N GLY A 80 -5.13 -27.60 -9.91
CA GLY A 80 -4.64 -26.25 -10.14
C GLY A 80 -3.85 -25.67 -8.96
N VAL A 81 -2.75 -24.96 -9.23
CA VAL A 81 -1.90 -24.37 -8.18
C VAL A 81 -2.69 -23.43 -7.28
N ALA A 82 -3.56 -22.59 -7.84
CA ALA A 82 -4.28 -21.59 -7.07
C ALA A 82 -5.16 -22.21 -5.98
N ALA A 83 -5.88 -23.29 -6.28
CA ALA A 83 -6.75 -23.96 -5.32
C ALA A 83 -6.00 -24.79 -4.27
N LEU A 84 -4.75 -25.16 -4.55
CA LEU A 84 -3.91 -25.95 -3.66
C LEU A 84 -3.00 -25.08 -2.78
N VAL A 85 -2.75 -23.83 -3.18
CA VAL A 85 -1.89 -22.88 -2.47
C VAL A 85 -2.69 -21.86 -1.68
N PHE A 86 -3.84 -21.40 -2.21
CA PHE A 86 -4.68 -20.39 -1.58
C PHE A 86 -5.96 -20.98 -1.00
N GLY A 87 -6.26 -20.66 0.26
CA GLY A 87 -7.49 -21.00 0.94
C GLY A 87 -7.29 -21.39 2.40
N PRO A 88 -8.38 -21.65 3.13
CA PRO A 88 -8.32 -21.96 4.55
C PRO A 88 -7.44 -23.17 4.87
N GLY A 89 -6.42 -22.99 5.70
CA GLY A 89 -5.49 -24.06 6.09
C GLY A 89 -4.48 -24.46 5.01
N LEU A 90 -4.36 -23.69 3.93
CA LEU A 90 -3.32 -23.84 2.91
C LEU A 90 -2.15 -22.89 3.18
N PHE A 91 -1.23 -22.74 2.22
CA PHE A 91 -0.03 -21.92 2.39
C PHE A 91 -0.34 -20.43 2.59
N ILE A 92 -1.42 -19.94 1.96
CA ILE A 92 -1.91 -18.58 2.11
C ILE A 92 -3.44 -18.63 2.26
N GLU A 93 -3.95 -18.04 3.34
CA GLU A 93 -5.37 -18.08 3.69
C GLU A 93 -6.29 -17.41 2.63
N ASN A 94 -5.87 -16.26 2.10
CA ASN A 94 -6.67 -15.44 1.19
C ASN A 94 -5.97 -15.29 -0.16
N ASN A 95 -6.67 -15.62 -1.25
CA ASN A 95 -6.15 -15.42 -2.60
C ASN A 95 -6.17 -13.92 -2.98
N PRO A 96 -5.02 -13.30 -3.29
CA PRO A 96 -4.96 -11.89 -3.69
C PRO A 96 -5.69 -11.58 -5.00
N THR A 97 -5.84 -12.56 -5.89
CA THR A 97 -6.49 -12.37 -7.22
C THR A 97 -8.02 -12.36 -7.13
N THR A 98 -8.59 -12.91 -6.05
CA THR A 98 -10.04 -12.98 -5.83
C THR A 98 -10.37 -12.46 -4.43
N PRO A 99 -10.27 -11.14 -4.19
CA PRO A 99 -10.57 -10.57 -2.89
C PRO A 99 -12.02 -10.85 -2.48
N ALA A 100 -12.23 -11.07 -1.18
CA ALA A 100 -13.58 -11.20 -0.63
C ALA A 100 -14.39 -9.91 -0.85
N PRO A 101 -15.73 -9.98 -0.93
CA PRO A 101 -16.58 -8.79 -1.04
C PRO A 101 -16.25 -7.77 0.06
N GLY A 102 -15.93 -6.54 -0.34
CA GLY A 102 -15.55 -5.46 0.58
C GLY A 102 -14.06 -5.33 0.87
N GLN A 103 -13.20 -6.19 0.32
CA GLN A 103 -11.74 -6.00 0.33
C GLN A 103 -11.28 -5.37 -0.98
N SER A 104 -10.43 -4.33 -0.90
CA SER A 104 -9.74 -3.80 -2.08
C SER A 104 -8.77 -4.86 -2.60
N ALA A 105 -8.87 -5.21 -3.88
CA ALA A 105 -8.02 -6.22 -4.53
C ALA A 105 -6.52 -5.93 -4.38
N HIS A 106 -6.16 -4.64 -4.27
CA HIS A 106 -4.78 -4.18 -4.25
C HIS A 106 -4.61 -3.01 -3.26
N PRO A 107 -3.48 -2.91 -2.52
CA PRO A 107 -3.25 -1.88 -1.49
C PRO A 107 -3.30 -0.44 -2.02
N ALA A 108 -2.98 -0.24 -3.29
CA ALA A 108 -3.07 1.06 -3.97
C ALA A 108 -4.52 1.52 -4.24
N GLY A 109 -5.51 0.63 -4.15
CA GLY A 109 -6.91 0.92 -4.48
C GLY A 109 -7.12 1.25 -5.97
N GLY A 110 -8.26 1.89 -6.28
CA GLY A 110 -8.63 2.24 -7.65
C GLY A 110 -8.89 1.01 -8.52
N ASN A 111 -8.46 1.07 -9.78
CA ASN A 111 -8.56 -0.04 -10.73
C ASN A 111 -7.40 -1.05 -10.61
N ASN A 112 -6.55 -0.93 -9.58
CA ASN A 112 -5.44 -1.84 -9.38
C ASN A 112 -5.93 -3.19 -8.82
N ALA A 113 -5.42 -4.28 -9.38
CA ALA A 113 -5.75 -5.64 -8.98
C ALA A 113 -4.51 -6.53 -9.02
N TYR A 114 -4.64 -7.79 -8.59
CA TYR A 114 -3.69 -8.84 -8.91
C TYR A 114 -4.30 -9.77 -9.94
N ASP A 115 -3.48 -10.21 -10.88
CA ASP A 115 -3.81 -11.27 -11.82
C ASP A 115 -2.71 -12.33 -11.82
N TYR A 116 -3.00 -13.50 -12.36
CA TYR A 116 -1.99 -14.53 -12.56
C TYR A 116 -1.00 -14.11 -13.65
N GLY A 117 0.27 -14.48 -13.46
CA GLY A 117 1.31 -14.22 -14.43
C GLY A 117 1.17 -15.10 -15.68
N ALA A 118 2.23 -15.14 -16.50
CA ALA A 118 2.21 -15.79 -17.82
C ALA A 118 1.87 -17.31 -17.80
N GLY A 119 1.99 -17.99 -16.65
CA GLY A 119 1.60 -19.40 -16.48
C GLY A 119 0.14 -19.61 -16.05
N GLY A 120 -0.62 -18.54 -15.78
CA GLY A 120 -1.99 -18.65 -15.27
C GLY A 120 -2.09 -19.25 -13.87
N ALA A 121 -3.33 -19.52 -13.44
CA ALA A 121 -3.65 -19.99 -12.09
C ALA A 121 -3.16 -21.41 -11.78
N ASP A 122 -3.04 -22.24 -12.82
CA ASP A 122 -2.90 -23.70 -12.68
C ASP A 122 -1.48 -24.21 -12.82
N GLN A 123 -0.54 -23.38 -13.24
CA GLN A 123 0.83 -23.79 -13.50
C GLN A 123 1.79 -23.26 -12.44
N ILE A 124 2.74 -24.10 -12.06
CA ILE A 124 3.88 -23.65 -11.28
C ILE A 124 4.72 -22.76 -12.20
N PRO A 125 5.02 -21.51 -11.81
CA PRO A 125 5.71 -20.59 -12.69
C PRO A 125 7.12 -21.11 -13.02
N ASN A 126 7.53 -20.90 -14.27
CA ASN A 126 8.93 -21.11 -14.66
C ASN A 126 9.85 -20.18 -13.86
N ILE A 127 11.12 -20.57 -13.73
CA ILE A 127 12.13 -19.72 -13.07
C ILE A 127 12.19 -18.36 -13.78
N GLY A 128 12.17 -17.28 -13.01
CA GLY A 128 12.14 -15.92 -13.54
C GLY A 128 10.78 -15.47 -14.07
N VAL A 129 9.70 -16.20 -13.77
CA VAL A 129 8.31 -15.78 -14.02
C VAL A 129 7.61 -15.63 -12.67
N LEU A 130 6.86 -14.54 -12.50
CA LEU A 130 6.03 -14.31 -11.33
C LEU A 130 4.74 -15.11 -11.43
N TYR A 131 4.32 -15.69 -10.32
CA TYR A 131 3.03 -16.40 -10.24
C TYR A 131 1.84 -15.44 -10.29
N ILE A 132 1.94 -14.31 -9.59
CA ILE A 132 0.96 -13.23 -9.63
C ILE A 132 1.64 -11.91 -9.96
N VAL A 133 0.91 -11.01 -10.62
CA VAL A 133 1.37 -9.68 -11.03
C VAL A 133 0.32 -8.64 -10.65
N ALA A 134 0.75 -7.43 -10.33
CA ALA A 134 -0.15 -6.29 -10.20
C ALA A 134 -0.60 -5.83 -11.60
N THR A 135 -1.88 -5.50 -11.74
CA THR A 135 -2.49 -4.96 -12.97
C THR A 135 -3.23 -3.66 -12.63
N GLY A 136 -3.57 -2.86 -13.65
CA GLY A 136 -4.26 -1.57 -13.49
C GLY A 136 -3.36 -0.35 -13.68
N ASP A 137 -3.83 0.80 -13.17
CA ASP A 137 -3.30 2.12 -13.48
C ASP A 137 -1.83 2.34 -13.04
N ASP A 138 -1.41 1.72 -11.93
CA ASP A 138 -0.06 1.84 -11.36
C ASP A 138 0.77 0.55 -11.52
N ALA A 139 0.34 -0.40 -12.37
CA ALA A 139 0.94 -1.75 -12.46
C ALA A 139 2.47 -1.75 -12.61
N LEU A 140 3.03 -0.82 -13.38
CA LEU A 140 4.48 -0.72 -13.60
C LEU A 140 5.27 -0.39 -12.33
N ASP A 141 4.68 0.37 -11.42
CA ASP A 141 5.32 0.75 -10.16
C ASP A 141 5.11 -0.30 -9.08
N MET A 142 3.99 -1.00 -9.13
CA MET A 142 3.58 -1.97 -8.11
C MET A 142 4.23 -3.34 -8.30
N ASN A 143 4.60 -3.69 -9.54
CA ASN A 143 5.35 -4.90 -9.81
C ASN A 143 6.84 -4.78 -9.42
N PRO A 144 7.49 -5.88 -9.02
CA PRO A 144 8.93 -5.90 -8.85
C PRO A 144 9.62 -5.70 -10.21
N LYS A 145 10.80 -5.06 -10.18
CA LYS A 145 11.56 -4.80 -11.41
C LYS A 145 11.96 -6.12 -12.08
N ALA A 146 11.86 -6.18 -13.40
CA ALA A 146 12.30 -7.34 -14.17
C ALA A 146 13.74 -7.75 -13.79
N GLY A 147 13.96 -9.06 -13.58
CA GLY A 147 15.25 -9.62 -13.22
C GLY A 147 15.60 -9.59 -11.73
N THR A 148 14.79 -8.96 -10.85
CA THR A 148 15.04 -8.99 -9.39
C THR A 148 14.41 -10.19 -8.69
N PHE A 149 13.59 -10.96 -9.39
CA PHE A 149 12.77 -12.04 -8.83
C PHE A 149 13.14 -13.43 -9.38
N GLY A 150 14.31 -13.57 -10.02
CA GLY A 150 14.82 -14.89 -10.44
C GLY A 150 14.99 -15.85 -9.25
N ASP A 151 15.45 -15.30 -8.12
CA ASP A 151 15.74 -16.07 -6.91
C ASP A 151 14.52 -16.24 -5.99
N TRP A 152 13.41 -15.55 -6.27
CA TRP A 152 12.21 -15.53 -5.40
C TRP A 152 11.32 -16.74 -5.61
#